data_AF-K1QQR0-F1
#
_entry.id   AF-K1QQR0-F1
#
_cell.length_a   1.000
_cell.length_b   1.000
_cell.length_c   1.000
_cell.angle_alpha   90.00
_cell.angle_beta   90.00
_cell.angle_gamma   90.00
#
_symmetry.space_group_name_H-M   'P 1'
#
loop_
_entity.id
_entity.type
_entity.pdbx_description
1 polymer ?
#
loop_
_entity_poly.entity_id
_entity_poly.type
_entity_poly.pdbx_seq_one_letter_code
_entity_poly.pdbx_strand_id
1 'polypeptide(L)'
;MDEEYTPQIRPTHRLELRVRGLVSNIREGPYITHNYIASHVQFLKKVNEGRGRQYNVWRILPVGGKFNSRGDVLALLVWYLMLVYAAVAIPLACFCEVTSINIANLIVLAIMCVYHLTAIYLVISNMKKLKALWCTTLTTADKYIGLQNYFIDITADNAKEIHCVTASQKTKIVQNMTNHRMNQVMLMLMTASYLRGRRRDPIICLSVLAVLCLVGLVVQLETMRVVLHDH
;
A
#
# COMPACT_ATOMS: atom_id res chain seq x y z
N MET A 1 20.00 -41.66 3.43
CA MET A 1 18.91 -41.34 2.49
C MET A 1 18.58 -39.89 2.73
N ASP A 2 19.07 -39.08 1.80
CA ASP A 2 19.10 -37.63 1.86
C ASP A 2 17.69 -37.07 1.90
N GLU A 3 17.41 -36.26 2.93
CA GLU A 3 16.20 -35.45 2.98
C GLU A 3 16.21 -34.52 1.77
N GLU A 4 15.34 -34.90 0.85
CA GLU A 4 15.01 -34.25 -0.39
C GLU A 4 14.99 -32.73 -0.21
N TYR A 5 16.01 -32.10 -0.78
CA TYR A 5 16.23 -30.67 -0.87
C TYR A 5 15.03 -30.06 -1.61
N THR A 6 13.91 -29.89 -0.92
CA THR A 6 12.80 -29.10 -1.44
C THR A 6 13.37 -27.73 -1.71
N PRO A 7 13.45 -27.28 -2.97
CA PRO A 7 13.92 -25.94 -3.24
C PRO A 7 12.93 -25.03 -2.53
N GLN A 8 13.36 -24.41 -1.43
CA GLN A 8 12.64 -23.29 -0.86
C GLN A 8 12.41 -22.35 -2.03
N ILE A 9 11.15 -22.23 -2.43
CA ILE A 9 10.74 -21.40 -3.54
C ILE A 9 11.18 -19.99 -3.15
N ARG A 10 12.40 -19.60 -3.57
CA ARG A 10 12.83 -18.20 -3.56
C ARG A 10 11.70 -17.51 -4.31
N PRO A 11 10.99 -16.55 -3.69
CA PRO A 11 9.98 -15.82 -4.41
C PRO A 11 10.68 -15.32 -5.67
N THR A 12 10.25 -15.80 -6.82
CA THR A 12 10.85 -15.44 -8.11
C THR A 12 11.01 -13.93 -8.09
N HIS A 13 12.26 -13.49 -8.25
CA HIS A 13 12.73 -12.12 -8.36
C HIS A 13 12.05 -11.38 -9.53
N ARG A 14 10.73 -11.28 -9.53
CA ARG A 14 10.02 -10.42 -10.47
C ARG A 14 9.97 -9.06 -9.81
N LEU A 15 11.06 -8.33 -10.04
CA LEU A 15 11.00 -6.94 -10.50
C LEU A 15 9.54 -6.53 -10.73
N GLU A 16 8.99 -5.64 -9.93
CA GLU A 16 7.84 -4.89 -10.41
C GLU A 16 8.38 -3.95 -11.49
N LEU A 17 8.53 -4.49 -12.70
CA LEU A 17 8.63 -3.69 -13.91
C LEU A 17 7.51 -2.65 -13.84
N ARG A 18 7.83 -1.41 -14.17
CA ARG A 18 6.85 -0.35 -14.33
C ARG A 18 6.01 -0.66 -15.56
N VAL A 19 5.18 -1.68 -15.50
CA VAL A 19 4.26 -2.03 -16.58
C VAL A 19 3.08 -1.06 -16.60
N ARG A 20 2.93 -0.21 -15.57
CA ARG A 20 1.67 0.44 -15.24
C ARG A 20 1.88 1.92 -14.90
N GLY A 21 1.38 2.78 -15.79
CA GLY A 21 1.31 4.23 -15.59
C GLY A 21 0.27 4.61 -14.52
N LEU A 22 0.13 5.91 -14.23
CA LEU A 22 -0.78 6.45 -13.19
C LEU A 22 -2.20 5.85 -13.27
N VAL A 23 -2.76 5.78 -14.48
CA VAL A 23 -4.10 5.25 -14.75
C VAL A 23 -4.25 3.80 -14.28
N SER A 24 -3.21 3.00 -14.45
CA SER A 24 -3.26 1.61 -14.06
C SER A 24 -3.13 1.40 -12.55
N ASN A 25 -2.41 2.29 -11.84
CA ASN A 25 -2.39 2.25 -10.37
C ASN A 25 -3.75 2.64 -9.79
N ILE A 26 -4.43 3.62 -10.40
CA ILE A 26 -5.79 4.02 -10.03
C ILE A 26 -6.77 2.86 -10.28
N ARG A 27 -6.62 2.16 -11.42
CA ARG A 27 -7.45 0.99 -11.76
C ARG A 27 -7.31 -0.14 -10.76
N GLU A 28 -6.10 -0.42 -10.29
CA GLU A 28 -5.85 -1.45 -9.27
C GLU A 28 -6.37 -1.07 -7.88
N GLY A 29 -6.59 0.22 -7.65
CA GLY A 29 -7.07 0.74 -6.39
C GLY A 29 -6.02 0.74 -5.26
N PRO A 30 -6.30 1.46 -4.17
CA PRO A 30 -5.39 1.63 -3.05
C PRO A 30 -5.20 0.33 -2.22
N TYR A 31 -6.16 -0.59 -2.25
CA TYR A 31 -6.15 -1.78 -1.39
C TYR A 31 -5.12 -2.82 -1.85
N ILE A 32 -5.11 -3.14 -3.15
CA ILE A 32 -4.13 -4.05 -3.75
C ILE A 32 -2.73 -3.43 -3.65
N THR A 33 -2.61 -2.18 -4.07
CA THR A 33 -1.32 -1.48 -4.14
C THR A 33 -0.65 -1.34 -2.76
N HIS A 34 -1.42 -1.08 -1.71
CA HIS A 34 -0.93 -1.03 -0.34
C HIS A 34 -0.44 -2.39 0.19
N ASN A 35 -1.13 -3.48 -0.15
CA ASN A 35 -0.79 -4.81 0.36
C ASN A 35 0.61 -5.28 -0.08
N TYR A 36 1.16 -4.71 -1.15
CA TYR A 36 2.57 -4.89 -1.52
C TYR A 36 3.55 -4.32 -0.49
N ILE A 37 3.29 -3.13 0.07
CA ILE A 37 4.12 -2.56 1.14
C ILE A 37 4.16 -3.53 2.32
N ALA A 38 2.98 -3.98 2.74
CA ALA A 38 2.86 -4.86 3.88
C ALA A 38 3.66 -6.16 3.69
N SER A 39 3.57 -6.71 2.48
CA SER A 39 4.26 -7.93 2.09
C SER A 39 5.77 -7.75 1.90
N HIS A 40 6.24 -6.56 1.48
CA HIS A 40 7.67 -6.25 1.41
C HIS A 40 8.28 -6.14 2.80
N VAL A 41 7.59 -5.49 3.75
CA VAL A 41 8.03 -5.44 5.15
C VAL A 41 8.14 -6.86 5.71
N GLN A 42 7.09 -7.67 5.60
CA GLN A 42 7.10 -9.05 6.12
C GLN A 42 8.23 -9.91 5.50
N PHE A 43 8.44 -9.78 4.19
CA PHE A 43 9.50 -10.50 3.48
C PHE A 43 10.90 -10.10 3.97
N LEU A 44 11.22 -8.80 3.97
CA LEU A 44 12.54 -8.32 4.37
C LEU A 44 12.88 -8.69 5.81
N LYS A 45 11.89 -8.68 6.71
CA LYS A 45 12.11 -9.15 8.10
C LYS A 45 12.43 -10.64 8.16
N LYS A 46 11.68 -11.47 7.42
CA LYS A 46 11.90 -12.92 7.39
C LYS A 46 13.31 -13.26 6.88
N VAL A 47 13.78 -12.55 5.87
CA VAL A 47 15.08 -12.83 5.22
C VAL A 47 16.26 -12.21 5.97
N ASN A 48 16.11 -11.02 6.58
CA ASN A 48 17.26 -10.24 7.08
C ASN A 48 17.31 -10.02 8.60
N GLU A 49 16.27 -10.30 9.37
CA GLU A 49 16.26 -9.98 10.82
C GLU A 49 15.91 -11.19 11.70
N GLY A 50 15.68 -12.37 11.10
CA GLY A 50 15.13 -13.52 11.80
C GLY A 50 13.77 -13.21 12.44
N ARG A 51 13.24 -14.10 13.29
CA ARG A 51 11.93 -13.92 13.97
C ARG A 51 11.95 -12.82 15.06
N GLY A 52 12.88 -11.87 15.02
CA GLY A 52 13.06 -10.83 16.04
C GLY A 52 12.20 -9.58 15.81
N ARG A 53 11.43 -9.19 16.83
CA ARG A 53 10.46 -8.07 16.92
C ARG A 53 9.25 -8.16 15.98
N GLN A 54 8.05 -8.24 16.56
CA GLN A 54 6.79 -8.07 15.83
C GLN A 54 6.67 -6.61 15.36
N TYR A 55 6.94 -6.37 14.07
CA TYR A 55 6.44 -5.18 13.42
C TYR A 55 5.03 -5.50 12.97
N ASN A 56 4.04 -5.06 13.72
CA ASN A 56 2.64 -5.23 13.35
C ASN A 56 2.36 -4.38 12.12
N VAL A 57 2.26 -5.05 10.97
CA VAL A 57 1.93 -4.45 9.68
C VAL A 57 0.50 -4.82 9.37
N TRP A 58 -0.35 -3.82 9.29
CA TRP A 58 -1.78 -4.01 9.09
C TRP A 58 -2.13 -3.82 7.62
N ARG A 59 -2.99 -4.66 7.07
CA ARG A 59 -3.52 -4.50 5.72
C ARG A 59 -4.81 -3.69 5.78
N ILE A 60 -5.05 -2.82 4.80
CA ILE A 60 -6.32 -2.07 4.70
C ILE A 60 -7.47 -3.05 4.47
N LEU A 61 -7.24 -4.01 3.58
CA LEU A 61 -8.13 -5.12 3.31
C LEU A 61 -7.30 -6.41 3.40
N PRO A 62 -7.70 -7.41 4.19
CA PRO A 62 -6.92 -8.64 4.39
C PRO A 62 -6.93 -9.59 3.18
N VAL A 63 -7.40 -9.11 2.02
CA VAL A 63 -7.42 -9.84 0.75
C VAL A 63 -6.78 -8.99 -0.36
N GLY A 64 -6.30 -9.67 -1.40
CA GLY A 64 -5.57 -9.04 -2.49
C GLY A 64 -4.12 -8.69 -2.12
N GLY A 65 -3.30 -8.47 -3.13
CA GLY A 65 -1.87 -8.31 -3.03
C GLY A 65 -1.11 -9.65 -3.07
N LYS A 66 -0.07 -9.63 -3.89
CA LYS A 66 1.06 -10.56 -3.99
C LYS A 66 0.81 -11.99 -4.47
N PHE A 67 -0.25 -12.74 -4.13
CA PHE A 67 -0.32 -14.17 -4.55
C PHE A 67 -1.72 -14.83 -4.65
N ASN A 68 -2.83 -14.08 -4.63
CA ASN A 68 -4.16 -14.69 -4.77
C ASN A 68 -5.03 -13.87 -5.72
N SER A 69 -5.15 -14.35 -6.97
CA SER A 69 -5.97 -13.72 -8.01
C SER A 69 -7.43 -13.52 -7.56
N ARG A 70 -7.98 -14.45 -6.77
CA ARG A 70 -9.33 -14.32 -6.20
C ARG A 70 -9.41 -13.17 -5.20
N GLY A 71 -8.37 -12.99 -4.40
CA GLY A 71 -8.25 -11.88 -3.45
C GLY A 71 -8.12 -10.53 -4.14
N ASP A 72 -7.37 -10.47 -5.26
CA ASP A 72 -7.25 -9.26 -6.07
C ASP A 72 -8.58 -8.88 -6.70
N VAL A 73 -9.32 -9.85 -7.25
CA VAL A 73 -10.68 -9.60 -7.76
C VAL A 73 -11.60 -9.06 -6.68
N LEU A 74 -11.59 -9.65 -5.48
CA LEU A 74 -12.41 -9.17 -4.36
C LEU A 74 -12.01 -7.75 -3.93
N ALA A 75 -10.71 -7.45 -3.85
CA ALA A 75 -10.22 -6.12 -3.50
C ALA A 75 -10.62 -5.07 -4.55
N LEU A 76 -10.59 -5.43 -5.84
CA LEU A 76 -11.09 -4.59 -6.94
C LEU A 76 -12.59 -4.37 -6.85
N LEU A 77 -13.37 -5.42 -6.59
CA LEU A 77 -14.82 -5.32 -6.44
C LEU A 77 -15.18 -4.37 -5.30
N VAL A 78 -14.53 -4.50 -4.14
CA VAL A 78 -14.72 -3.59 -3.01
C VAL A 78 -14.33 -2.17 -3.39
N TRP A 79 -13.19 -1.97 -4.07
CA TRP A 79 -12.75 -0.66 -4.54
C TRP A 79 -13.78 0.03 -5.44
N TYR A 80 -14.26 -0.67 -6.47
CA TYR A 80 -15.26 -0.11 -7.38
C TYR A 80 -16.62 0.08 -6.72
N LEU A 81 -17.04 -0.82 -5.84
CA LEU A 81 -18.29 -0.67 -5.09
C LEU A 81 -18.28 0.60 -4.24
N MET A 82 -17.19 0.84 -3.50
CA MET A 82 -17.05 2.05 -2.67
C MET A 82 -17.07 3.32 -3.53
N LEU A 83 -16.44 3.29 -4.71
CA LEU A 83 -16.43 4.41 -5.64
C LEU A 83 -17.83 4.70 -6.22
N VAL A 84 -18.53 3.66 -6.68
CA VAL A 84 -19.89 3.78 -7.23
C VAL A 84 -20.86 4.24 -6.15
N TYR A 85 -20.79 3.66 -4.95
CA TYR A 85 -21.66 4.02 -3.84
C TYR A 85 -21.52 5.51 -3.48
N ALA A 86 -20.30 5.99 -3.30
CA ALA A 86 -20.05 7.39 -2.97
C ALA A 86 -20.58 8.35 -4.06
N ALA A 87 -20.51 7.95 -5.33
CA ALA A 87 -21.02 8.75 -6.45
C ALA A 87 -22.56 8.72 -6.56
N VAL A 88 -23.21 7.61 -6.22
CA VAL A 88 -24.66 7.41 -6.37
C VAL A 88 -25.44 7.90 -5.15
N ALA A 89 -24.85 7.84 -3.95
CA ALA A 89 -25.51 8.29 -2.72
C ALA A 89 -25.83 9.79 -2.74
N ILE A 90 -25.01 10.61 -3.40
CA ILE A 90 -25.21 12.07 -3.52
C ILE A 90 -26.49 12.40 -4.32
N PRO A 91 -26.66 11.97 -5.58
CA PRO A 91 -27.88 12.27 -6.33
C PRO A 91 -29.11 11.59 -5.70
N LEU A 92 -28.98 10.41 -5.09
CA LEU A 92 -30.08 9.79 -4.34
C LEU A 92 -30.61 10.70 -3.23
N ALA A 93 -29.73 11.37 -2.47
CA ALA A 93 -30.15 12.31 -1.45
C ALA A 93 -30.85 13.56 -2.03
N CYS A 94 -30.54 13.96 -3.26
CA CYS A 94 -31.24 15.08 -3.91
C CYS A 94 -32.64 14.72 -4.41
N PHE A 95 -32.90 13.45 -4.75
CA PHE A 95 -34.16 13.02 -5.36
C PHE A 95 -35.06 12.14 -4.46
N CYS A 96 -34.54 11.67 -3.32
CA CYS A 96 -35.27 10.81 -2.40
C CYS A 96 -35.68 11.59 -1.15
N GLU A 97 -36.97 11.87 -1.03
CA GLU A 97 -37.55 12.58 0.13
C GLU A 97 -37.73 11.68 1.36
N VAL A 98 -37.49 10.36 1.22
CA VAL A 98 -37.67 9.39 2.30
C VAL A 98 -36.54 9.53 3.33
N THR A 99 -36.86 10.11 4.49
CA THR A 99 -35.89 10.41 5.55
C THR A 99 -35.11 9.17 6.02
N SER A 100 -35.75 8.00 6.11
CA SER A 100 -35.07 6.76 6.55
C SER A 100 -33.96 6.31 5.59
N ILE A 101 -34.14 6.52 4.29
CA ILE A 101 -33.13 6.22 3.26
C ILE A 101 -31.95 7.20 3.38
N ASN A 102 -32.23 8.49 3.60
CA ASN A 102 -31.19 9.50 3.79
C ASN A 102 -30.37 9.26 5.07
N ILE A 103 -31.02 8.85 6.18
CA ILE A 103 -30.33 8.44 7.41
C ILE A 103 -29.45 7.21 7.17
N ALA A 104 -29.96 6.18 6.47
CA ALA A 104 -29.17 4.99 6.16
C ALA A 104 -27.94 5.34 5.32
N ASN A 105 -28.11 6.16 4.28
CA ASN A 105 -27.01 6.63 3.44
C ASN A 105 -25.99 7.45 4.23
N LEU A 106 -26.45 8.32 5.13
CA LEU A 106 -25.58 9.11 6.02
C LEU A 106 -24.68 8.19 6.86
N ILE A 107 -25.25 7.16 7.49
CA ILE A 107 -24.49 6.20 8.33
C ILE A 107 -23.43 5.49 7.49
N VAL A 108 -23.80 4.98 6.30
CA VAL A 108 -22.86 4.27 5.43
C VAL A 108 -21.72 5.18 4.97
N LEU A 109 -22.03 6.41 4.53
CA LEU A 109 -21.01 7.38 4.12
C LEU A 109 -20.08 7.77 5.27
N ALA A 110 -20.58 7.87 6.50
CA ALA A 110 -19.77 8.16 7.68
C ALA A 110 -18.78 7.03 7.97
N ILE A 111 -19.25 5.78 7.94
CA ILE A 111 -18.41 4.59 8.10
C ILE A 111 -17.36 4.53 7.00
N MET A 112 -17.74 4.76 5.74
CA MET A 112 -16.81 4.79 4.61
C MET A 112 -15.75 5.89 4.77
N CYS A 113 -16.14 7.08 5.20
CA CYS A 113 -15.21 8.19 5.45
C CYS A 113 -14.16 7.82 6.51
N VAL A 114 -14.60 7.29 7.66
CA VAL A 114 -13.70 6.81 8.73
C VAL A 114 -12.78 5.70 8.21
N TYR A 115 -13.31 4.79 7.40
CA TYR A 115 -12.53 3.72 6.79
C TYR A 115 -11.44 4.25 5.86
N HIS A 116 -11.75 5.21 4.98
CA HIS A 116 -10.77 5.83 4.08
C HIS A 116 -9.67 6.60 4.82
N LEU A 117 -10.02 7.35 5.87
CA LEU A 117 -9.05 8.03 6.73
C LEU A 117 -8.14 7.04 7.46
N THR A 118 -8.71 5.95 7.99
CA THR A 118 -7.95 4.85 8.60
C THR A 118 -7.00 4.21 7.58
N ALA A 119 -7.47 3.98 6.36
CA ALA A 119 -6.66 3.42 5.28
C ALA A 119 -5.46 4.33 4.93
N ILE A 120 -5.65 5.65 4.85
CA ILE A 120 -4.56 6.62 4.63
C ILE A 120 -3.52 6.52 5.74
N TYR A 121 -3.97 6.47 7.01
CA TYR A 121 -3.08 6.29 8.15
C TYR A 121 -2.24 5.01 8.03
N LEU A 122 -2.87 3.89 7.64
CA LEU A 122 -2.18 2.61 7.46
C LEU A 122 -1.12 2.66 6.35
N VAL A 123 -1.42 3.28 5.20
CA VAL A 123 -0.43 3.47 4.11
C VAL A 123 0.80 4.22 4.62
N ILE A 124 0.58 5.33 5.35
CA ILE A 124 1.66 6.15 5.88
C ILE A 124 2.46 5.37 6.93
N SER A 125 1.78 4.70 7.87
CA SER A 125 2.38 3.92 8.94
C SER A 125 3.25 2.78 8.41
N ASN A 126 2.74 2.00 7.45
CA ASN A 126 3.48 0.89 6.86
C ASN A 126 4.64 1.35 5.99
N MET A 127 4.50 2.47 5.26
CA MET A 127 5.61 3.05 4.51
C MET A 127 6.73 3.56 5.44
N LYS A 128 6.38 4.17 6.59
CA LYS A 128 7.36 4.54 7.62
C LYS A 128 8.12 3.31 8.14
N LYS A 129 7.40 2.22 8.44
CA LYS A 129 8.01 0.94 8.88
C LYS A 129 8.95 0.36 7.82
N LEU A 130 8.53 0.34 6.54
CA LEU A 130 9.37 -0.14 5.43
C LEU A 130 10.67 0.66 5.30
N LYS A 131 10.60 1.98 5.42
CA LYS A 131 11.77 2.87 5.37
C LYS A 131 12.67 2.76 6.60
N ALA A 132 12.12 2.37 7.75
CA ALA A 132 12.88 2.16 8.97
C ALA A 132 13.69 0.86 8.95
N LEU A 133 13.33 -0.10 8.08
CA LEU A 133 14.17 -1.27 7.84
C LEU A 133 15.50 -0.82 7.26
N TRP A 134 16.57 -1.22 7.93
CA TRP A 134 17.94 -0.86 7.53
C TRP A 134 18.34 -1.45 6.18
N CYS A 135 17.67 -2.53 5.75
CA CYS A 135 17.81 -3.19 4.46
C CYS A 135 16.94 -2.58 3.34
N THR A 136 16.42 -1.36 3.53
CA THR A 136 15.71 -0.61 2.50
C THR A 136 16.44 0.69 2.19
N THR A 137 16.63 1.02 0.91
CA THR A 137 17.30 2.28 0.50
C THR A 137 16.64 2.89 -0.73
N LEU A 138 16.64 4.23 -0.82
CA LEU A 138 16.20 4.94 -2.02
C LEU A 138 17.35 4.95 -3.04
N THR A 139 17.10 4.48 -4.27
CA THR A 139 18.10 4.53 -5.34
C THR A 139 18.05 5.84 -6.11
N THR A 140 19.22 6.30 -6.56
CA THR A 140 19.40 7.46 -7.44
C THR A 140 19.81 7.08 -8.86
N ALA A 141 19.90 5.78 -9.18
CA ALA A 141 20.48 5.33 -10.44
C ALA A 141 19.46 5.26 -11.58
N ASP A 142 19.83 5.88 -12.71
CA ASP A 142 19.00 6.02 -13.91
C ASP A 142 18.66 4.68 -14.56
N LYS A 143 19.51 3.66 -14.43
CA LYS A 143 19.23 2.31 -14.95
C LYS A 143 18.02 1.63 -14.32
N TYR A 144 17.52 2.14 -13.20
CA TYR A 144 16.28 1.66 -12.56
C TYR A 144 15.07 2.56 -12.89
N ILE A 145 15.24 3.56 -13.77
CA ILE A 145 14.11 4.30 -14.36
C ILE A 145 13.26 3.29 -15.14
N GLY A 146 12.02 3.09 -14.70
CA GLY A 146 11.15 2.05 -15.26
C GLY A 146 11.01 0.80 -14.40
N LEU A 147 11.61 0.77 -13.21
CA LEU A 147 11.34 -0.24 -12.18
C LEU A 147 10.67 0.41 -10.97
N GLN A 148 9.79 -0.29 -10.28
CA GLN A 148 9.27 0.17 -8.99
C GLN A 148 10.30 -0.13 -7.89
N ASN A 149 10.70 -1.39 -7.75
CA ASN A 149 11.70 -1.80 -6.78
C ASN A 149 12.69 -2.79 -7.37
N TYR A 150 13.84 -2.93 -6.71
CA TYR A 150 14.85 -3.93 -7.04
C TYR A 150 15.37 -4.58 -5.76
N PHE A 151 15.36 -5.91 -5.74
CA PHE A 151 15.90 -6.70 -4.63
C PHE A 151 17.25 -7.26 -5.05
N ILE A 152 18.27 -7.06 -4.22
CA ILE A 152 19.64 -7.49 -4.47
C ILE A 152 20.21 -8.18 -3.23
N ASP A 153 20.86 -9.32 -3.44
CA ASP A 153 21.67 -9.98 -2.43
C ASP A 153 23.01 -9.26 -2.27
N ILE A 154 23.35 -8.90 -1.04
CA ILE A 154 24.59 -8.21 -0.71
C ILE A 154 25.38 -9.05 0.28
N THR A 155 26.65 -9.24 -0.02
CA THR A 155 27.68 -9.75 0.89
C THR A 155 28.63 -8.61 1.28
N ALA A 156 29.46 -8.84 2.30
CA ALA A 156 30.48 -7.86 2.72
C ALA A 156 31.41 -7.46 1.57
N ASP A 157 31.71 -8.39 0.67
CA ASP A 157 32.60 -8.19 -0.48
C ASP A 157 31.94 -7.35 -1.57
N ASN A 158 30.67 -7.62 -1.88
CA ASN A 158 29.95 -6.96 -2.97
C ASN A 158 29.33 -5.62 -2.56
N ALA A 159 29.26 -5.30 -1.25
CA ALA A 159 28.67 -4.06 -0.75
C ALA A 159 29.35 -2.79 -1.29
N LYS A 160 30.66 -2.87 -1.56
CA LYS A 160 31.45 -1.75 -2.09
C LYS A 160 31.10 -1.45 -3.56
N GLU A 161 30.69 -2.45 -4.32
CA GLU A 161 30.38 -2.39 -5.76
C GLU A 161 28.97 -1.86 -6.07
N ILE A 162 28.17 -1.52 -5.05
CA ILE A 162 26.79 -1.06 -5.24
C ILE A 162 26.76 0.39 -5.72
N HIS A 163 26.90 0.64 -7.01
CA HIS A 163 26.93 2.01 -7.55
C HIS A 163 25.62 2.81 -7.43
N CYS A 164 24.53 2.16 -7.02
CA CYS A 164 23.18 2.74 -7.03
C CYS A 164 22.68 3.28 -5.69
N VAL A 165 23.59 3.38 -4.71
CA VAL A 165 23.37 3.96 -3.38
C VAL A 165 24.57 4.86 -3.01
N THR A 166 24.34 5.87 -2.18
CA THR A 166 25.38 6.83 -1.79
C THR A 166 26.43 6.19 -0.88
N ALA A 167 27.65 6.75 -0.83
CA ALA A 167 28.71 6.24 0.04
C ALA A 167 28.28 6.15 1.51
N SER A 168 27.55 7.16 2.02
CA SER A 168 26.97 7.16 3.37
C SER A 168 26.00 5.99 3.59
N GLN A 169 25.15 5.68 2.60
CA GLN A 169 24.24 4.54 2.66
C GLN A 169 24.98 3.20 2.67
N LYS A 170 26.05 3.06 1.86
CA LYS A 170 26.90 1.86 1.87
C LYS A 170 27.51 1.60 3.25
N THR A 171 28.13 2.62 3.84
CA THR A 171 28.74 2.50 5.17
C THR A 171 27.72 2.07 6.21
N LYS A 172 26.52 2.64 6.18
CA LYS A 172 25.43 2.26 7.08
C LYS A 172 24.96 0.81 6.87
N ILE A 173 24.88 0.33 5.64
CA ILE A 173 24.51 -1.05 5.33
C ILE A 173 25.57 -2.02 5.88
N VAL A 174 26.84 -1.78 5.56
CA VAL A 174 27.97 -2.62 6.03
C VAL A 174 28.03 -2.64 7.56
N GLN A 175 27.93 -1.47 8.21
CA GLN A 175 27.91 -1.39 9.67
C GLN A 175 26.76 -2.20 10.29
N ASN A 176 25.57 -2.15 9.70
CA ASN A 176 24.43 -2.93 10.20
C ASN A 176 24.62 -4.44 9.96
N MET A 177 25.17 -4.86 8.82
CA MET A 177 25.51 -6.26 8.56
C MET A 177 26.48 -6.81 9.62
N THR A 178 27.54 -6.04 9.93
CA THR A 178 28.49 -6.39 10.98
C THR A 178 27.83 -6.47 12.36
N ASN A 179 27.02 -5.46 12.72
CA ASN A 179 26.32 -5.43 14.01
C ASN A 179 25.36 -6.62 14.21
N HIS A 180 24.73 -7.08 13.12
CA HIS A 180 23.79 -8.21 13.14
C HIS A 180 24.47 -9.55 12.85
N ARG A 181 25.80 -9.58 12.70
CA ARG A 181 26.61 -10.77 12.38
C ARG A 181 26.07 -11.52 11.15
N MET A 182 25.67 -10.77 10.11
CA MET A 182 25.12 -11.32 8.87
C MET A 182 26.14 -11.27 7.74
N ASN A 183 26.40 -12.42 7.12
CA ASN A 183 27.31 -12.54 5.98
C ASN A 183 26.64 -12.17 4.66
N GLN A 184 25.31 -12.26 4.59
CA GLN A 184 24.50 -11.93 3.43
C GLN A 184 23.20 -11.26 3.86
N VAL A 185 22.77 -10.24 3.13
CA VAL A 185 21.49 -9.54 3.33
C VAL A 185 20.82 -9.21 2.01
N MET A 186 19.49 -9.31 2.00
CA MET A 186 18.63 -8.88 0.91
C MET A 186 18.32 -7.38 1.00
N LEU A 187 18.90 -6.55 0.14
CA LEU A 187 18.58 -5.11 0.09
C LEU A 187 17.43 -4.85 -0.88
N MET A 188 16.47 -4.03 -0.43
CA MET A 188 15.44 -3.46 -1.30
C MET A 188 15.81 -2.03 -1.69
N LEU A 189 16.03 -1.81 -2.98
CA LEU A 189 16.11 -0.49 -3.59
C LEU A 189 14.72 -0.01 -3.98
N MET A 190 14.26 1.08 -3.37
CA MET A 190 13.03 1.77 -3.76
C MET A 190 13.36 2.83 -4.81
N THR A 191 12.65 2.84 -5.94
CA THR A 191 12.71 3.95 -6.89
C THR A 191 11.68 5.02 -6.53
N ALA A 192 11.79 6.19 -7.16
CA ALA A 192 10.75 7.21 -7.11
C ALA A 192 9.39 6.69 -7.60
N SER A 193 9.37 5.74 -8.56
CA SER A 193 8.15 5.13 -9.08
C SER A 193 7.44 4.28 -8.01
N TYR A 194 8.18 3.57 -7.17
CA TYR A 194 7.59 2.82 -6.05
C TYR A 194 6.99 3.74 -5.00
N LEU A 195 7.68 4.81 -4.62
CA LEU A 195 7.10 5.80 -3.71
C LEU A 195 5.83 6.44 -4.28
N ARG A 196 5.80 6.68 -5.60
CA ARG A 196 4.61 7.19 -6.28
C ARG A 196 3.47 6.17 -6.24
N GLY A 197 3.66 4.98 -6.78
CA GLY A 197 2.61 3.98 -6.94
C GLY A 197 2.15 3.31 -5.65
N ARG A 198 3.00 3.24 -4.62
CA ARG A 198 2.67 2.56 -3.36
C ARG A 198 2.29 3.50 -2.22
N ARG A 199 2.67 4.79 -2.29
CA ARG A 199 2.31 5.80 -1.27
C ARG A 199 1.48 6.93 -1.85
N ARG A 200 1.99 7.66 -2.86
CA ARG A 200 1.34 8.88 -3.34
C ARG A 200 -0.01 8.59 -3.98
N ASP A 201 -0.05 7.71 -4.97
CA ASP A 201 -1.27 7.44 -5.75
C ASP A 201 -2.38 6.84 -4.85
N PRO A 202 -2.11 5.86 -3.96
CA PRO A 202 -3.12 5.34 -3.05
C PRO A 202 -3.67 6.39 -2.07
N ILE A 203 -2.81 7.27 -1.54
CA ILE A 203 -3.24 8.37 -0.66
C ILE A 203 -4.16 9.32 -1.42
N ILE A 204 -3.79 9.71 -2.64
CA ILE A 204 -4.62 10.60 -3.46
C ILE A 204 -6.00 9.96 -3.70
N CYS A 205 -6.04 8.69 -4.12
CA CYS A 205 -7.30 7.98 -4.37
C CYS A 205 -8.20 7.92 -3.13
N LEU A 206 -7.63 7.57 -1.97
CA LEU A 206 -8.37 7.51 -0.72
C LEU A 206 -8.82 8.89 -0.22
N SER A 207 -7.99 9.92 -0.40
CA SER A 207 -8.34 11.29 -0.02
C SER A 207 -9.50 11.82 -0.86
N VAL A 208 -9.51 11.57 -2.17
CA VAL A 208 -10.63 11.95 -3.05
C VAL A 208 -11.92 11.26 -2.61
N LEU A 209 -11.90 9.97 -2.31
CA LEU A 209 -13.09 9.27 -1.80
C LEU A 209 -13.54 9.78 -0.43
N ALA A 210 -12.61 10.08 0.49
CA ALA A 210 -12.97 10.66 1.77
C ALA A 210 -13.67 12.01 1.60
N VAL A 211 -13.18 12.86 0.69
CA VAL A 211 -13.83 14.13 0.35
C VAL A 211 -15.22 13.90 -0.27
N LEU A 212 -15.36 12.95 -1.20
CA LEU A 212 -16.68 12.62 -1.77
C LEU A 212 -17.66 12.12 -0.71
N CYS A 213 -17.20 11.29 0.24
CA CYS A 213 -18.03 10.85 1.35
C CYS A 213 -18.45 12.03 2.24
N LEU A 214 -17.55 12.97 2.54
CA LEU A 214 -17.86 14.17 3.31
C LEU A 214 -18.88 15.07 2.60
N VAL A 215 -18.73 15.27 1.29
CA VAL A 215 -19.72 16.02 0.49
C VAL A 215 -21.08 15.34 0.56
N GLY A 216 -21.13 14.01 0.39
CA GLY A 216 -22.37 13.26 0.57
C GLY A 216 -22.94 13.43 1.97
N LEU A 217 -22.15 13.32 3.03
CA LEU A 217 -22.67 13.55 4.38
C LEU A 217 -23.36 14.91 4.53
N VAL A 218 -22.76 15.97 3.98
CA VAL A 218 -23.33 17.33 4.02
C VAL A 218 -24.63 17.42 3.22
N VAL A 219 -24.66 16.87 1.99
CA VAL A 219 -25.85 16.88 1.13
C VAL A 219 -27.02 16.15 1.82
N GLN A 220 -26.76 14.97 2.38
CA GLN A 220 -27.75 14.17 3.08
C GLN A 220 -28.34 14.93 4.27
N LEU A 221 -27.50 15.59 5.07
CA LEU A 221 -27.95 16.39 6.21
C LEU A 221 -28.80 17.59 5.78
N GLU A 222 -28.39 18.29 4.72
CA GLU A 222 -29.11 19.47 4.24
C GLU A 222 -30.47 19.08 3.63
N THR A 223 -30.53 18.01 2.82
CA THR A 223 -31.82 17.49 2.31
C THR A 223 -32.77 17.16 3.45
N MET A 224 -32.30 16.44 4.47
CA MET A 224 -33.16 16.08 5.61
C MET A 224 -33.64 17.31 6.37
N ARG A 225 -32.80 18.34 6.51
CA ARG A 225 -33.17 19.61 7.15
C ARG A 225 -34.28 20.32 6.38
N VAL A 226 -34.21 20.37 5.05
CA VAL A 226 -35.24 20.97 4.20
C VAL A 226 -36.57 20.21 4.35
N VAL A 227 -36.54 18.88 4.19
CA VAL A 227 -37.74 18.03 4.31
C VAL A 227 -38.40 18.13 5.69
N LEU A 228 -37.62 18.29 6.77
CA LEU A 228 -38.13 18.47 8.14
C LEU A 228 -38.69 19.89 8.40
N HIS A 229 -38.31 20.89 7.61
CA HIS A 229 -38.83 22.26 7.75
C HIS A 229 -40.10 22.50 6.94
N ASP A 230 -40.31 21.74 5.87
CA ASP A 230 -41.50 21.83 4.99
C ASP A 230 -42.70 20.99 5.49
N HIS A 231 -42.53 20.26 6.60
CA HIS A 231 -43.56 19.46 7.29
C HIS A 231 -43.81 19.96 8.72
#